data_AF-A0A7K2BQT0-F1
#
_entry.id   AF-A0A7K2BQT0-F1
#
_cell.length_a   1.000
_cell.length_b   1.000
_cell.length_c   1.000
_cell.angle_alpha   90.00
_cell.angle_beta   90.00
_cell.angle_gamma   90.00
#
_symmetry.space_group_name_H-M   'P 1'
#
loop_
_entity.id
_entity.type
_entity.pdbx_description
1 polymer ?
#
loop_
_entity_poly.entity_id
_entity_poly.type
_entity_poly.pdbx_seq_one_letter_code
_entity_poly.pdbx_strand_id
1 'polypeptide(L)'
;MSTADATFVDGYLPDHGDEDADLSSHDSFTSGVPHATFGRLRREDPVHWTPETDGPGFWSVTRYHDSLAVSRDVETFTSSRGIRLEEMDDDELEARRT
;
A
#
# COMPACT_ATOMS: atom_id res chain seq x y z
N MET A 1 -35.64 8.40 -18.63
CA MET A 1 -34.87 8.53 -17.38
C MET A 1 -34.87 7.17 -16.71
N SER A 2 -33.85 6.35 -17.00
CA SER A 2 -33.64 5.06 -16.35
C SER A 2 -32.47 5.24 -15.40
N THR A 3 -32.75 5.18 -14.10
CA THR A 3 -31.75 5.19 -13.04
C THR A 3 -30.93 3.92 -13.19
N ALA A 4 -29.63 4.05 -13.45
CA ALA A 4 -28.72 2.92 -13.46
C ALA A 4 -28.55 2.42 -12.02
N ASP A 5 -28.94 1.17 -11.82
CA ASP A 5 -28.80 0.41 -10.60
C ASP A 5 -27.31 0.25 -10.24
N ALA A 6 -26.90 0.78 -9.10
CA ALA A 6 -25.51 0.82 -8.65
C ALA A 6 -25.08 -0.50 -7.99
N THR A 7 -25.26 -1.63 -8.67
CA THR A 7 -24.96 -2.97 -8.14
C THR A 7 -23.54 -3.48 -8.44
N PHE A 8 -22.63 -2.65 -8.97
CA PHE A 8 -21.32 -3.17 -9.41
C PHE A 8 -20.38 -3.61 -8.27
N VAL A 9 -20.63 -3.25 -7.01
CA VAL A 9 -19.63 -3.44 -5.93
C VAL A 9 -20.01 -4.53 -4.91
N ASP A 10 -21.27 -4.98 -4.86
CA ASP A 10 -21.78 -5.77 -3.73
C ASP A 10 -21.34 -7.25 -3.73
N GLY A 11 -20.80 -7.77 -4.85
CA GLY A 11 -20.56 -9.21 -5.04
C GLY A 11 -19.12 -9.67 -5.30
N TYR A 12 -18.11 -8.79 -5.35
CA TYR A 12 -16.76 -9.19 -5.78
C TYR A 12 -15.91 -9.86 -4.69
N LEU A 13 -16.21 -9.67 -3.40
CA LEU A 13 -15.42 -10.22 -2.30
C LEU A 13 -16.33 -10.68 -1.17
N PRO A 14 -16.78 -11.96 -1.17
CA PRO A 14 -17.53 -12.51 -0.05
C PRO A 14 -16.68 -12.60 1.23
N ASP A 15 -15.36 -12.53 1.08
CA ASP A 15 -14.38 -12.51 2.15
C ASP A 15 -13.45 -11.32 1.93
N HIS A 16 -13.35 -10.43 2.91
CA HIS A 16 -12.41 -9.30 2.85
C HIS A 16 -10.95 -9.72 3.10
N GLY A 17 -10.69 -11.03 3.17
CA GLY A 17 -9.40 -11.60 3.54
C GLY A 17 -9.13 -11.48 5.03
N ASP A 18 -7.93 -11.86 5.42
CA ASP A 18 -7.44 -11.77 6.80
C ASP A 18 -7.27 -10.30 7.25
N GLU A 19 -7.50 -10.02 8.54
CA GLU A 19 -7.35 -8.68 9.13
C GLU A 19 -5.90 -8.36 9.56
N ASP A 20 -5.04 -9.36 9.59
CA ASP A 20 -3.64 -9.32 10.00
C ASP A 20 -2.71 -9.94 8.93
N ALA A 21 -3.11 -9.85 7.65
CA ALA A 21 -2.29 -10.28 6.55
C ALA A 21 -0.95 -9.53 6.54
N ASP A 22 0.14 -10.26 6.28
CA ASP A 22 1.47 -9.67 6.17
C ASP A 22 1.61 -8.88 4.87
N LEU A 23 1.61 -7.56 4.97
CA LEU A 23 1.73 -6.67 3.82
C LEU A 23 3.13 -6.67 3.17
N SER A 24 4.15 -7.22 3.85
CA SER A 24 5.48 -7.40 3.28
C SER A 24 5.59 -8.65 2.41
N SER A 25 4.69 -9.63 2.60
CA SER A 25 4.69 -10.89 1.85
C SER A 25 3.85 -10.80 0.58
N HIS A 26 4.44 -11.18 -0.55
CA HIS A 26 3.72 -11.29 -1.82
C HIS A 26 2.58 -12.33 -1.76
N ASP A 27 2.75 -13.38 -0.96
CA ASP A 27 1.79 -14.47 -0.85
C ASP A 27 0.43 -13.99 -0.30
N SER A 28 0.44 -12.96 0.55
CA SER A 28 -0.76 -12.31 1.10
C SER A 28 -1.69 -11.73 0.04
N PHE A 29 -1.20 -11.50 -1.18
CA PHE A 29 -1.95 -10.89 -2.28
C PHE A 29 -2.39 -11.91 -3.35
N THR A 30 -1.95 -13.17 -3.25
CA THR A 30 -2.21 -14.22 -4.26
C THR A 30 -3.69 -14.55 -4.42
N SER A 31 -4.46 -14.42 -3.33
CA SER A 31 -5.90 -14.67 -3.29
C SER A 31 -6.74 -13.40 -3.52
N GLY A 32 -6.09 -12.27 -3.81
CA GLY A 32 -6.72 -10.95 -3.91
C GLY A 32 -6.15 -9.97 -2.87
N VAL A 33 -6.61 -8.72 -2.93
CA VAL A 33 -6.17 -7.68 -2.01
C VAL A 33 -6.75 -7.93 -0.61
N PRO A 34 -5.94 -7.89 0.47
CA PRO A 34 -6.42 -8.09 1.85
C PRO A 34 -7.18 -6.86 2.36
N HIS A 35 -8.41 -6.68 1.91
CA HIS A 35 -9.24 -5.52 2.22
C HIS A 35 -9.57 -5.37 3.71
N ALA A 36 -9.67 -6.47 4.45
CA ALA A 36 -9.92 -6.48 5.90
C ALA A 36 -8.73 -5.89 6.65
N THR A 37 -7.50 -6.30 6.30
CA THR A 37 -6.26 -5.71 6.85
C THR A 37 -6.24 -4.21 6.64
N PHE A 38 -6.44 -3.74 5.40
CA PHE A 38 -6.50 -2.29 5.14
C PHE A 38 -7.67 -1.59 5.86
N GLY A 39 -8.78 -2.30 6.07
CA GLY A 39 -9.94 -1.82 6.82
C GLY A 39 -9.62 -1.60 8.30
N ARG A 40 -8.94 -2.56 8.94
CA ARG A 40 -8.46 -2.47 10.33
C ARG A 40 -7.45 -1.33 10.47
N LEU A 41 -6.42 -1.30 9.62
CA LEU A 41 -5.38 -0.26 9.66
C LEU A 41 -5.98 1.15 9.54
N ARG A 42 -6.88 1.41 8.59
CA ARG A 42 -7.53 2.73 8.48
C ARG A 42 -8.25 3.18 9.76
N ARG A 43 -8.81 2.23 10.49
CA ARG A 43 -9.65 2.46 11.68
C ARG A 43 -8.80 2.65 12.94
N GLU A 44 -7.76 1.84 13.09
CA GLU A 44 -7.03 1.67 14.34
C GLU A 44 -5.59 2.19 14.29
N ASP A 45 -4.88 1.98 13.17
CA ASP A 45 -3.48 2.38 13.01
C ASP A 45 -3.21 2.83 11.56
N PRO A 46 -3.61 4.06 11.19
CA PRO A 46 -3.65 4.49 9.80
C PRO A 46 -2.29 4.79 9.18
N VAL A 47 -1.25 4.93 10.01
CA VAL A 47 0.16 5.11 9.64
C VAL A 47 0.96 4.04 10.38
N HIS A 48 0.93 2.83 9.82
CA HIS A 48 1.43 1.63 10.48
C HIS A 48 2.86 1.30 10.03
N TRP A 49 3.72 0.90 10.96
CA TRP A 49 5.05 0.37 10.64
C TRP A 49 4.99 -1.14 10.41
N THR A 50 5.37 -1.57 9.20
CA THR A 50 5.46 -2.99 8.83
C THR A 50 6.93 -3.40 8.76
N PRO A 51 7.40 -4.32 9.63
CA PRO A 51 8.74 -4.88 9.49
C PRO A 51 8.80 -5.76 8.23
N GLU A 52 9.91 -5.70 7.51
CA GLU A 52 10.20 -6.61 6.40
C GLU A 52 11.18 -7.69 6.87
N THR A 53 11.02 -8.92 6.37
CA THR A 53 11.88 -10.04 6.80
C THR A 53 13.34 -9.82 6.39
N ASP A 54 13.57 -9.31 5.18
CA ASP A 54 14.89 -9.15 4.56
C ASP A 54 15.21 -7.68 4.19
N GLY A 55 14.50 -6.73 4.79
CA GLY A 55 14.65 -5.32 4.46
C GLY A 55 14.39 -4.38 5.65
N PRO A 56 14.53 -3.06 5.45
CA PRO A 56 14.41 -2.08 6.52
C PRO A 56 12.98 -1.96 7.07
N GLY A 57 11.97 -2.50 6.37
CA GLY A 57 10.56 -2.26 6.66
C GLY A 57 10.04 -0.97 6.04
N PHE A 58 8.73 -0.75 6.15
CA PHE A 58 8.07 0.39 5.53
C PHE A 58 6.88 0.91 6.34
N TRP A 59 6.52 2.17 6.07
CA TRP A 59 5.32 2.80 6.59
C TRP A 59 4.14 2.60 5.64
N SER A 60 3.07 2.02 6.14
CA SER A 60 1.77 1.89 5.46
C SER A 60 0.88 3.09 5.79
N VAL A 61 0.70 4.00 4.84
CA VAL A 61 -0.24 5.14 4.95
C VAL A 61 -1.56 4.77 4.29
N THR A 62 -2.58 4.49 5.08
CA THR A 62 -3.80 3.80 4.60
C THR A 62 -5.02 4.69 4.39
N ARG A 63 -5.00 5.93 4.91
CA ARG A 63 -6.07 6.91 4.70
C ARG A 63 -5.82 7.77 3.47
N TYR A 64 -6.88 8.09 2.76
CA TYR A 64 -6.83 8.88 1.54
C TYR A 64 -6.17 10.26 1.73
N HIS A 65 -6.61 11.02 2.74
CA HIS A 65 -6.08 12.37 2.98
C HIS A 65 -4.60 12.36 3.34
N ASP A 66 -4.15 11.37 4.11
CA ASP A 66 -2.76 11.25 4.54
C ASP A 66 -1.87 10.87 3.35
N SER A 67 -2.30 9.88 2.55
CA SER A 67 -1.59 9.51 1.32
C SER A 67 -1.51 10.67 0.32
N LEU A 68 -2.60 11.43 0.17
CA LEU A 68 -2.61 12.63 -0.68
C LEU A 68 -1.67 13.73 -0.16
N ALA A 69 -1.57 13.90 1.15
CA ALA A 69 -0.65 14.87 1.76
C ALA A 69 0.81 14.49 1.51
N VAL A 70 1.17 13.23 1.75
CA VAL A 70 2.52 12.68 1.48
C VAL A 70 2.88 12.86 0.00
N SER A 71 1.97 12.52 -0.91
CA SER A 71 2.20 12.65 -2.35
C SER A 71 2.41 14.10 -2.82
N ARG A 72 1.91 15.10 -2.08
CA ARG A 72 2.03 16.51 -2.44
C ARG A 72 3.25 17.19 -1.82
N ASP A 73 3.72 16.69 -0.68
CA ASP A 73 4.90 17.20 0.01
C ASP A 73 6.18 16.60 -0.60
N VAL A 74 6.52 17.10 -1.79
CA VAL A 74 7.70 16.67 -2.55
C VAL A 74 9.02 17.19 -1.96
N GLU A 75 8.96 18.12 -1.00
CA GLU A 75 10.14 18.64 -0.30
C GLU A 75 10.57 17.66 0.81
N THR A 76 9.60 17.04 1.49
CA THR A 76 9.85 16.03 2.53
C THR A 76 9.95 14.61 1.97
N PHE A 77 9.13 14.24 0.98
CA PHE A 77 9.07 12.89 0.42
C PHE A 77 9.58 12.84 -1.02
N THR A 78 10.47 11.89 -1.31
CA THR A 78 11.07 11.72 -2.64
C THR A 78 10.77 10.36 -3.25
N SER A 79 10.55 10.33 -4.57
CA SER A 79 10.48 9.11 -5.37
C SER A 79 11.77 8.83 -6.15
N SER A 80 12.82 9.62 -5.94
CA SER A 80 14.09 9.51 -6.70
C SER A 80 14.86 8.22 -6.42
N ARG A 81 14.54 7.52 -5.32
CA ARG A 81 15.18 6.27 -4.90
C ARG A 81 14.39 5.01 -5.30
N GLY A 82 13.41 5.16 -6.19
CA GLY A 82 12.57 4.05 -6.65
C GLY A 82 11.20 3.99 -5.96
N ILE A 83 10.40 3.02 -6.38
CA ILE A 83 9.01 2.78 -5.93
C ILE A 83 8.78 1.32 -5.49
N ARG A 84 9.84 0.50 -5.47
CA ARG A 84 9.79 -0.89 -5.03
C ARG A 84 10.18 -0.95 -3.55
N LEU A 85 9.73 -1.99 -2.86
CA LEU A 85 10.16 -2.27 -1.48
C LEU A 85 11.63 -2.69 -1.44
N GLU A 86 12.07 -3.40 -2.48
CA GLU A 86 13.48 -3.77 -2.67
C GLU A 86 14.33 -2.50 -2.83
N GLU A 87 15.25 -2.28 -1.89
CA GLU A 87 16.24 -1.22 -2.01
C GLU A 87 17.23 -1.54 -3.14
N MET A 88 17.46 -0.56 -4.02
CA MET A 88 18.52 -0.62 -5.01
C MET A 88 19.79 -0.03 -4.37
N ASP A 89 20.92 -0.72 -4.50
CA ASP A 89 22.23 -0.18 -4.07
C ASP A 89 22.49 1.20 -4.71
N ASP A 90 23.16 2.09 -3.96
CA ASP A 90 23.46 3.46 -4.40
C ASP A 90 24.17 3.52 -5.78
N ASP A 91 25.02 2.53 -6.08
CA ASP A 91 25.71 2.40 -7.36
C ASP A 91 24.73 2.16 -8.54
N GLU A 92 23.64 1.43 -8.31
CA GLU A 92 22.61 1.16 -9.33
C GLU A 92 21.70 2.39 -9.53
N LEU A 93 21.45 3.16 -8.48
CA LEU A 93 20.73 4.44 -8.55
C LEU A 93 21.51 5.49 -9.34
N GLU A 94 22.81 5.61 -9.12
CA GLU A 94 23.70 6.53 -9.85
C GLU A 94 23.75 6.18 -11.34
N ALA A 95 23.84 4.87 -11.67
CA ALA A 95 23.85 4.39 -13.05
C ALA A 95 22.55 4.72 -13.83
N ARG A 96 21.41 4.77 -13.14
CA ARG A 96 20.09 5.06 -13.74
C ARG A 96 19.84 6.54 -14.00
N ARG A 97 20.73 7.41 -13.53
CA ARG A 97 20.66 8.87 -13.70
C ARG A 97 21.26 9.37 -15.02
N THR A 98 21.90 8.50 -15.81
CA THR A 98 22.45 8.75 -17.16
C THR A 98 21.48 8.30 -18.24
#